data_AF-A0AA42Y251-F1
#
_entry.id   AF-A0AA42Y251-F1
#
_cell.length_a   1.000
_cell.length_b   1.000
_cell.length_c   1.000
_cell.angle_alpha   90.00
_cell.angle_beta   90.00
_cell.angle_gamma   90.00
#
_symmetry.space_group_name_H-M   'P 1'
#
loop_
_entity.id
_entity.type
_entity.pdbx_description
1 polymer ?
#
loop_
_entity_poly.entity_id
_entity_poly.type
_entity_poly.pdbx_seq_one_letter_code
_entity_poly.pdbx_strand_id
1 'polypeptide(L)'
;MHLDWPVVGRWQALRLFRKAAALAPDDPAPWYWKIKVGRYLGSADGEALMKSGIFGVFERHADYRDVWAFWEEIYHSPGVLLRAAAILERHAGHPIADLRRAQLLTEAGEYDAAGELAAALISGGRTDGGVWAIRAQAALESGDTAAGLVFYQQALRHAATDSLELLWRQVAPIAWPDEDSSYAHTAPADREEFFRAFWARREPDLLTAPNERVAEHFERLRHARRNFRLRHPQSRFHYSPERRALMSSQNRRVLEALLDFGIVAGIVPGRSRFADEIQAAGVGVDVRDVPEPDSITRYRRYGFDGRGLIYLRYGEPQRRLVDHQAEVEAWDYAVGGSLARLVFARASSDSGSDMVFYPTSRGELHNVAVMLERDATSVAANQDVFVWAAFFRGVLEGEQSVYVGVMADTSAAAVWDDEWIEVGRHVGLAPHVFTLARGPYTVGVDTRHNGKRGRLRATIEVPTLWRGTLALSSLLIGVPVDDSAFGRDEVARAMPGDGRLPRDTSLALYAEIYGLSIDRAGRSLYEVEYRFEPVGGGRAVTLSFDRSVLGGAVVPERILVQPGRIPAGRFRVHLTVRDKVRRRIAQSTYITVELR
;
A
#
# COMPACT_ATOMS: atom_id res chain seq x y z
N MET A 1 16.05 18.00 -32.99
CA MET A 1 17.20 18.07 -33.91
C MET A 1 18.24 17.05 -33.42
N HIS A 2 18.17 15.82 -33.93
CA HIS A 2 19.14 14.76 -33.64
C HIS A 2 20.42 15.06 -34.41
N LEU A 3 21.51 15.38 -33.72
CA LEU A 3 22.84 15.34 -34.32
C LEU A 3 23.28 13.88 -34.35
N ASP A 4 22.98 13.20 -35.45
CA ASP A 4 23.54 11.89 -35.77
C ASP A 4 25.06 12.03 -35.91
N TRP A 5 25.78 11.71 -34.83
CA TRP A 5 27.23 11.52 -34.90
C TRP A 5 27.51 10.25 -35.70
N PRO A 6 28.28 10.31 -36.79
CA PRO A 6 28.62 9.12 -37.55
C PRO A 6 29.36 8.12 -36.65
N VAL A 7 29.02 6.84 -36.77
CA VAL A 7 29.54 5.69 -35.99
C VAL A 7 31.08 5.66 -35.93
N VAL A 8 31.75 6.28 -36.92
CA VAL A 8 33.20 6.40 -37.06
C VAL A 8 33.83 7.41 -36.06
N GLY A 9 33.07 8.37 -35.53
CA GLY A 9 33.59 9.44 -34.66
C GLY A 9 33.70 9.11 -33.16
N ARG A 10 33.00 8.08 -32.66
CA ARG A 10 32.87 7.81 -31.21
C ARG A 10 34.16 7.32 -30.55
N TRP A 11 34.91 6.45 -31.22
CA TRP A 11 36.22 5.97 -30.74
C TRP A 11 37.28 7.07 -30.82
N GLN A 12 37.18 7.94 -31.83
CA GLN A 12 38.02 9.13 -31.93
C GLN A 12 37.73 10.10 -30.79
N ALA A 13 36.46 10.34 -30.45
CA ALA A 13 36.07 11.14 -29.30
C ALA A 13 36.62 10.55 -28.00
N LEU A 14 36.47 9.24 -27.76
CA LEU A 14 37.04 8.56 -26.59
C LEU A 14 38.56 8.77 -26.49
N ARG A 15 39.28 8.64 -27.62
CA ARG A 15 40.73 8.88 -27.67
C ARG A 15 41.08 10.34 -27.32
N LEU A 16 40.32 11.31 -27.83
CA LEU A 16 40.52 12.73 -27.53
C LEU A 16 40.24 13.05 -26.06
N PHE A 17 39.18 12.49 -25.47
CA PHE A 17 38.90 12.67 -24.04
C PHE A 17 39.97 12.02 -23.16
N ARG A 18 40.50 10.85 -23.52
CA ARG A 18 41.65 10.26 -22.81
C ARG A 18 42.89 11.16 -22.88
N LYS A 19 43.17 11.75 -24.05
CA LYS A 19 44.27 12.70 -24.20
C LYS A 19 44.04 13.96 -23.37
N ALA A 20 42.82 14.50 -23.35
CA ALA A 20 42.46 15.65 -22.53
C ALA A 20 42.61 15.35 -21.03
N ALA A 21 42.17 14.18 -20.56
CA ALA A 21 42.37 13.74 -19.17
C ALA A 21 43.85 13.63 -18.77
N ALA A 22 44.72 13.26 -19.72
CA ALA A 22 46.17 13.23 -19.47
C ALA A 22 46.81 14.62 -19.43
N LEU A 23 46.27 15.58 -20.18
CA LEU A 23 46.76 16.97 -20.21
C LEU A 23 46.26 17.80 -19.02
N ALA A 24 45.07 17.49 -18.50
CA ALA A 24 44.45 18.15 -17.36
C ALA A 24 43.99 17.09 -16.33
N PRO A 25 44.91 16.56 -15.50
CA PRO A 25 44.62 15.40 -14.65
C PRO A 25 43.59 15.66 -13.55
N ASP A 26 43.41 16.92 -13.13
CA ASP A 26 42.45 17.31 -12.09
C ASP A 26 41.08 17.73 -12.66
N ASP A 27 40.96 17.92 -13.98
CA ASP A 27 39.70 18.30 -14.62
C ASP A 27 38.74 17.09 -14.73
N PRO A 28 37.53 17.15 -14.14
CA PRO A 28 36.53 16.08 -14.27
C PRO A 28 35.84 16.04 -15.66
N ALA A 29 35.92 17.10 -16.47
CA ALA A 29 35.18 17.21 -17.72
C ALA A 29 35.50 16.11 -18.76
N PRO A 30 36.78 15.74 -19.02
CA PRO A 30 37.09 14.66 -19.96
C PRO A 30 36.50 13.30 -19.54
N TRP A 31 36.48 13.02 -18.23
CA TRP A 31 35.88 11.80 -17.68
C TRP A 31 34.36 11.79 -17.82
N TYR A 32 33.72 12.93 -17.56
CA TYR A 32 32.28 13.10 -17.78
C TYR A 32 31.88 12.87 -19.23
N TRP A 33 32.64 13.40 -20.19
CA TRP A 33 32.34 13.16 -21.61
C TRP A 33 32.58 11.71 -22.05
N LYS A 34 33.54 11.02 -21.42
CA LYS A 34 33.70 9.57 -21.60
C LYS A 34 32.46 8.77 -21.15
N ILE A 35 31.76 9.21 -20.09
CA ILE A 35 30.48 8.60 -19.68
C ILE A 35 29.45 8.71 -20.80
N LYS A 36 29.30 9.90 -21.40
CA LYS A 36 28.36 10.12 -22.51
C LYS A 36 28.67 9.26 -23.74
N VAL A 37 29.95 9.06 -24.06
CA VAL A 37 30.36 8.11 -25.12
C VAL A 37 29.93 6.68 -24.76
N GLY A 38 30.14 6.26 -23.51
CA GLY A 38 29.71 4.94 -23.03
C GLY A 38 28.19 4.75 -23.11
N ARG A 39 27.41 5.73 -22.64
CA ARG A 39 25.94 5.70 -22.72
C ARG A 39 25.43 5.60 -24.16
N TYR A 40 26.06 6.32 -25.09
CA TYR A 40 25.72 6.25 -26.52
C TYR A 40 26.06 4.88 -27.14
N LEU A 41 27.16 4.25 -26.71
CA LEU A 41 27.53 2.91 -27.18
C LEU A 41 26.52 1.84 -26.72
N GLY A 42 25.99 2.00 -25.50
CA GLY A 42 25.20 0.96 -24.84
C GLY A 42 26.01 -0.33 -24.67
N SER A 43 25.32 -1.46 -24.46
CA SER A 43 25.94 -2.78 -24.24
C SER A 43 26.89 -2.85 -23.04
N ALA A 44 27.54 -4.01 -22.86
CA ALA A 44 28.53 -4.22 -21.80
C ALA A 44 29.77 -3.31 -21.96
N ASP A 45 30.21 -3.04 -23.20
CA ASP A 45 31.38 -2.21 -23.47
C ASP A 45 31.13 -0.74 -23.15
N GLY A 46 29.96 -0.22 -23.52
CA GLY A 46 29.55 1.13 -23.18
C GLY A 46 29.41 1.31 -21.67
N GLU A 47 28.84 0.32 -20.98
CA GLU A 47 28.71 0.34 -19.52
C GLU A 47 30.09 0.33 -18.82
N ALA A 48 31.06 -0.44 -19.31
CA ALA A 48 32.43 -0.42 -18.78
C ALA A 48 33.10 0.96 -18.95
N LEU A 49 32.84 1.64 -20.07
CA LEU A 49 33.30 3.01 -20.30
C LEU A 49 32.59 4.01 -19.36
N MET A 50 31.29 3.85 -19.14
CA MET A 50 30.53 4.65 -18.17
C MET A 50 31.10 4.48 -16.75
N LYS A 51 31.24 3.24 -16.26
CA LYS A 51 31.81 2.94 -14.94
C LYS A 51 33.16 3.60 -14.72
N SER A 52 34.07 3.42 -15.67
CA SER A 52 35.41 4.01 -15.58
C SER A 52 35.41 5.53 -15.78
N GLY A 53 34.41 6.10 -16.45
CA GLY A 53 34.18 7.55 -16.51
C GLY A 53 33.69 8.11 -15.18
N ILE A 54 32.68 7.47 -14.58
CA ILE A 54 32.08 7.84 -13.29
C ILE A 54 33.14 7.82 -12.18
N PHE A 55 33.93 6.75 -12.07
CA PHE A 55 35.01 6.71 -11.08
C PHE A 55 36.03 7.82 -11.27
N GLY A 56 36.40 8.12 -12.52
CA GLY A 56 37.31 9.24 -12.80
C GLY A 56 36.71 10.59 -12.39
N VAL A 57 35.40 10.79 -12.55
CA VAL A 57 34.71 11.98 -12.03
C VAL A 57 34.73 11.99 -10.50
N PHE A 58 34.30 10.92 -9.84
CA PHE A 58 34.25 10.83 -8.37
C PHE A 58 35.61 11.01 -7.70
N GLU A 59 36.70 10.57 -8.32
CA GLU A 59 38.06 10.80 -7.80
C GLU A 59 38.41 12.28 -7.68
N ARG A 60 37.75 13.16 -8.45
CA ARG A 60 38.06 14.59 -8.58
C ARG A 60 36.98 15.46 -7.95
N HIS A 61 35.73 15.20 -8.30
CA HIS A 61 34.55 15.93 -7.84
C HIS A 61 33.38 14.96 -7.66
N ALA A 62 32.97 14.75 -6.40
CA ALA A 62 31.90 13.83 -6.04
C ALA A 62 30.52 14.25 -6.58
N ASP A 63 30.30 15.52 -6.90
CA ASP A 63 29.02 16.11 -7.29
C ASP A 63 29.08 16.84 -8.65
N TYR A 64 30.03 16.47 -9.52
CA TYR A 64 30.19 17.12 -10.81
C TYR A 64 28.99 16.90 -11.73
N ARG A 65 28.23 17.98 -11.97
CA ARG A 65 27.05 18.00 -12.86
C ARG A 65 26.04 16.92 -12.47
N ASP A 66 25.51 16.19 -13.44
CA ASP A 66 24.54 15.10 -13.33
C ASP A 66 25.21 13.72 -13.29
N VAL A 67 26.47 13.60 -12.81
CA VAL A 67 27.19 12.30 -12.77
C VAL A 67 26.40 11.20 -12.04
N TRP A 68 25.66 11.56 -10.98
CA TRP A 68 24.82 10.63 -10.24
C TRP A 68 23.62 10.14 -11.03
N ALA A 69 23.12 10.88 -12.02
CA ALA A 69 22.09 10.36 -12.91
C ALA A 69 22.64 9.20 -13.75
N PHE A 70 23.89 9.31 -14.23
CA PHE A 70 24.56 8.22 -14.95
C PHE A 70 24.93 7.03 -14.05
N TRP A 71 25.13 7.26 -12.75
CA TRP A 71 25.34 6.18 -11.78
C TRP A 71 24.14 5.23 -11.72
N GLU A 72 22.92 5.76 -11.72
CA GLU A 72 21.70 4.94 -11.72
C GLU A 72 21.50 4.14 -13.04
N GLU A 73 22.26 4.48 -14.08
CA GLU A 73 22.14 3.85 -15.39
C GLU A 73 23.00 2.58 -15.54
N ILE A 74 23.87 2.25 -14.59
CA ILE A 74 24.83 1.14 -14.69
C ILE A 74 24.56 0.04 -13.67
N TYR A 75 25.03 -1.20 -13.94
CA TYR A 75 24.90 -2.28 -12.97
C TYR A 75 25.84 -2.11 -11.78
N HIS A 76 25.29 -2.23 -10.57
CA HIS A 76 26.03 -2.19 -9.31
C HIS A 76 26.19 -3.58 -8.72
N SER A 77 27.40 -4.15 -8.87
CA SER A 77 27.83 -5.26 -8.02
C SER A 77 28.33 -4.74 -6.66
N PRO A 78 28.36 -5.56 -5.60
CA PRO A 78 28.93 -5.16 -4.31
C PRO A 78 30.35 -4.55 -4.45
N GLY A 79 31.21 -5.15 -5.28
CA GLY A 79 32.55 -4.61 -5.53
C GLY A 79 32.57 -3.22 -6.22
N VAL A 80 31.59 -2.94 -7.10
CA VAL A 80 31.45 -1.61 -7.72
C VAL A 80 31.01 -0.57 -6.69
N LEU A 81 30.05 -0.93 -5.82
CA LEU A 81 29.57 -0.07 -4.73
C LEU A 81 30.68 0.26 -3.75
N LEU A 82 31.41 -0.76 -3.27
CA LEU A 82 32.55 -0.59 -2.34
C LEU A 82 33.68 0.25 -2.93
N ARG A 83 33.99 0.04 -4.22
CA ARG A 83 34.99 0.85 -4.90
C ARG A 83 34.59 2.32 -4.98
N ALA A 84 33.32 2.61 -5.29
CA ALA A 84 32.82 3.98 -5.28
C ALA A 84 32.87 4.59 -3.87
N ALA A 85 32.44 3.84 -2.84
CA ALA A 85 32.50 4.28 -1.45
C ALA A 85 33.94 4.62 -1.00
N ALA A 86 34.93 3.80 -1.39
CA ALA A 86 36.34 4.05 -1.10
C ALA A 86 36.91 5.27 -1.85
N ILE A 87 36.42 5.57 -3.06
CA ILE A 87 36.78 6.80 -3.77
C ILE A 87 36.21 8.02 -3.01
N LEU A 88 34.95 7.95 -2.59
CA LEU A 88 34.28 9.06 -1.90
C LEU A 88 34.85 9.35 -0.51
N GLU A 89 35.47 8.37 0.15
CA GLU A 89 36.18 8.59 1.42
C GLU A 89 37.28 9.65 1.33
N ARG A 90 37.89 9.83 0.15
CA ARG A 90 38.90 10.88 -0.08
C ARG A 90 38.33 12.29 -0.03
N HIS A 91 36.99 12.41 -0.09
CA HIS A 91 36.24 13.65 0.03
C HIS A 91 35.58 13.78 1.41
N ALA A 92 36.11 13.11 2.44
CA ALA A 92 35.57 13.17 3.80
C ALA A 92 35.36 14.61 4.29
N GLY A 93 34.21 14.86 4.90
CA GLY A 93 33.77 16.20 5.31
C GLY A 93 33.01 16.96 4.22
N HIS A 94 32.98 16.46 2.98
CA HIS A 94 32.09 16.98 1.95
C HIS A 94 30.68 16.39 2.13
N PRO A 95 29.65 17.21 2.46
CA PRO A 95 28.36 16.69 2.88
C PRO A 95 27.73 15.70 1.88
N ILE A 96 27.70 16.04 0.60
CA ILE A 96 27.09 15.16 -0.42
C ILE A 96 27.90 13.87 -0.58
N ALA A 97 29.23 13.93 -0.48
CA ALA A 97 30.09 12.77 -0.67
C ALA A 97 29.92 11.79 0.49
N ASP A 98 29.87 12.28 1.73
CA ASP A 98 29.70 11.45 2.91
C ASP A 98 28.32 10.76 2.92
N LEU A 99 27.25 11.49 2.54
CA LEU A 99 25.91 10.89 2.46
C LEU A 99 25.84 9.82 1.36
N ARG A 100 26.41 10.10 0.18
CA ARG A 100 26.50 9.12 -0.91
C ARG A 100 27.35 7.91 -0.54
N ARG A 101 28.45 8.11 0.18
CA ARG A 101 29.28 7.02 0.70
C ARG A 101 28.47 6.12 1.65
N ALA A 102 27.71 6.71 2.58
CA ALA A 102 26.86 5.97 3.50
C ALA A 102 25.75 5.17 2.76
N GLN A 103 25.14 5.76 1.73
CA GLN A 103 24.20 5.07 0.85
C GLN A 103 24.84 3.86 0.16
N LEU A 104 26.01 4.05 -0.45
CA LEU A 104 26.73 3.00 -1.18
C LEU A 104 27.14 1.84 -0.27
N LEU A 105 27.59 2.13 0.95
CA LEU A 105 27.92 1.11 1.96
C LEU A 105 26.67 0.28 2.33
N THR A 106 25.54 0.94 2.52
CA THR A 106 24.26 0.27 2.79
C THR A 106 23.85 -0.65 1.65
N GLU A 107 23.92 -0.18 0.41
CA GLU A 107 23.59 -0.99 -0.77
C GLU A 107 24.59 -2.13 -1.02
N ALA A 108 25.84 -2.00 -0.54
CA ALA A 108 26.86 -3.03 -0.61
C ALA A 108 26.68 -4.12 0.46
N GLY A 109 25.89 -3.85 1.50
CA GLY A 109 25.72 -4.73 2.66
C GLY A 109 26.67 -4.45 3.83
N GLU A 110 27.43 -3.35 3.79
CA GLU A 110 28.32 -2.91 4.88
C GLU A 110 27.54 -2.05 5.89
N TYR A 111 26.57 -2.68 6.56
CA TYR A 111 25.59 -2.00 7.40
C TYR A 111 26.20 -1.29 8.60
N ASP A 112 27.18 -1.92 9.27
CA ASP A 112 27.84 -1.33 10.43
C ASP A 112 28.57 -0.03 10.05
N ALA A 113 29.38 -0.06 8.99
CA ALA A 113 30.10 1.10 8.49
C ALA A 113 29.15 2.21 8.00
N ALA A 114 28.06 1.85 7.32
CA ALA A 114 27.01 2.80 6.93
C ALA A 114 26.32 3.45 8.15
N GLY A 115 25.97 2.65 9.15
CA GLY A 115 25.30 3.10 10.37
C GLY A 115 26.17 4.04 11.20
N GLU A 116 27.45 3.71 11.36
CA GLU A 116 28.45 4.55 12.04
C GLU A 116 28.65 5.89 11.31
N LEU A 117 28.81 5.85 9.98
CA LEU A 117 28.96 7.07 9.19
C LEU A 117 27.71 7.96 9.28
N ALA A 118 26.51 7.37 9.19
CA ALA A 118 25.27 8.12 9.37
C ALA A 118 25.14 8.72 10.79
N ALA A 119 25.54 7.96 11.82
CA ALA A 119 25.55 8.45 13.20
C ALA A 119 26.56 9.60 13.41
N ALA A 120 27.74 9.54 12.78
CA ALA A 120 28.73 10.60 12.80
C ALA A 120 28.22 11.87 12.11
N LEU A 121 27.57 11.73 10.94
CA LEU A 121 26.93 12.85 10.24
C LEU A 121 25.84 13.53 11.08
N ILE A 122 25.00 12.74 11.75
CA ILE A 122 23.97 13.23 12.68
C ILE A 122 24.61 14.00 13.83
N SER A 123 25.66 13.45 14.44
CA SER A 123 26.38 14.10 15.54
C SER A 123 27.10 15.38 15.10
N GLY A 124 27.51 15.46 13.83
CA GLY A 124 28.07 16.64 13.19
C GLY A 124 27.04 17.70 12.78
N GLY A 125 25.76 17.52 13.12
CA GLY A 125 24.69 18.49 12.90
C GLY A 125 23.87 18.28 11.62
N ARG A 126 24.15 17.24 10.84
CA ARG A 126 23.33 16.90 9.67
C ARG A 126 22.15 16.03 10.10
N THR A 127 20.94 16.56 10.06
CA THR A 127 19.74 15.84 10.54
C THR A 127 18.65 15.71 9.47
N ASP A 128 19.00 15.77 8.18
CA ASP A 128 18.00 15.64 7.12
C ASP A 128 17.40 14.21 7.02
N GLY A 129 16.23 14.09 6.41
CA GLY A 129 15.52 12.81 6.28
C GLY A 129 16.38 11.70 5.67
N GLY A 130 17.26 12.05 4.72
CA GLY A 130 18.11 11.09 4.03
C GLY A 130 19.14 10.39 4.94
N VAL A 131 19.78 11.13 5.85
CA VAL A 131 20.77 10.50 6.77
C VAL A 131 20.10 9.59 7.79
N TRP A 132 18.92 9.97 8.28
CA TRP A 132 18.10 9.10 9.13
C TRP A 132 17.59 7.88 8.37
N ALA A 133 17.21 8.02 7.10
CA ALA A 133 16.77 6.92 6.26
C ALA A 133 17.88 5.88 6.03
N ILE A 134 19.13 6.32 5.83
CA ILE A 134 20.29 5.42 5.75
C ILE A 134 20.52 4.70 7.07
N ARG A 135 20.52 5.44 8.19
CA ARG A 135 20.73 4.85 9.52
C ARG A 135 19.66 3.82 9.85
N ALA A 136 18.40 4.12 9.52
CA ALA A 136 17.28 3.20 9.65
C ALA A 136 17.48 1.95 8.81
N GLN A 137 17.81 2.11 7.53
CA GLN A 137 18.03 1.00 6.62
C GLN A 137 19.19 0.10 7.08
N ALA A 138 20.31 0.68 7.51
CA ALA A 138 21.44 -0.09 8.04
C ALA A 138 21.04 -0.92 9.27
N ALA A 139 20.30 -0.34 10.22
CA ALA A 139 19.82 -1.06 11.40
C ALA A 139 18.80 -2.16 11.04
N LEU A 140 17.81 -1.86 10.19
CA LEU A 140 16.79 -2.83 9.77
C LEU A 140 17.39 -3.99 8.97
N GLU A 141 18.30 -3.71 8.04
CA GLU A 141 18.93 -4.73 7.20
C GLU A 141 20.04 -5.53 7.91
N SER A 142 20.61 -5.01 9.01
CA SER A 142 21.51 -5.76 9.90
C SER A 142 20.77 -6.63 10.93
N GLY A 143 19.47 -6.37 11.16
CA GLY A 143 18.60 -7.13 12.07
C GLY A 143 18.29 -6.43 13.39
N ASP A 144 18.77 -5.21 13.62
CA ASP A 144 18.33 -4.36 14.74
C ASP A 144 17.00 -3.67 14.41
N THR A 145 15.94 -4.46 14.43
CA THR A 145 14.58 -4.01 14.08
C THR A 145 14.10 -2.87 14.97
N ALA A 146 14.38 -2.94 16.28
CA ALA A 146 13.90 -1.96 17.25
C ALA A 146 14.53 -0.59 17.02
N ALA A 147 15.85 -0.50 16.92
CA ALA A 147 16.51 0.77 16.63
C ALA A 147 16.18 1.27 15.22
N GLY A 148 16.14 0.36 14.25
CA GLY A 148 15.82 0.68 12.86
C GLY A 148 14.46 1.33 12.68
N LEU A 149 13.43 0.83 13.36
CA LEU A 149 12.08 1.43 13.33
C LEU A 149 12.06 2.83 13.96
N VAL A 150 12.79 3.03 15.06
CA VAL A 150 12.93 4.35 15.70
C VAL A 150 13.63 5.34 14.75
N PHE A 151 14.73 4.93 14.12
CA PHE A 151 15.43 5.77 13.14
C PHE A 151 14.57 6.07 11.92
N TYR A 152 13.76 5.11 11.47
CA TYR A 152 12.87 5.32 10.34
C TYR A 152 11.79 6.37 10.67
N GLN A 153 11.23 6.33 11.89
CA GLN A 153 10.32 7.39 12.35
C GLN A 153 10.99 8.78 12.36
N GLN A 154 12.27 8.88 12.73
CA GLN A 154 13.01 10.13 12.62
C GLN A 154 13.20 10.55 11.16
N ALA A 155 13.46 9.59 10.26
CA ALA A 155 13.55 9.87 8.84
C ALA A 155 12.25 10.49 8.31
N LEU A 156 11.08 9.95 8.69
CA LEU A 156 9.78 10.50 8.31
C LEU A 156 9.57 11.92 8.84
N ARG A 157 9.90 12.19 10.11
CA ARG A 157 9.83 13.54 10.70
C ARG A 157 10.70 14.58 9.99
N HIS A 158 11.77 14.14 9.35
CA HIS A 158 12.70 15.00 8.61
C HIS A 158 12.55 14.88 7.09
N ALA A 159 11.47 14.26 6.59
CA ALA A 159 11.25 13.99 5.17
C ALA A 159 11.25 15.26 4.29
N ALA A 160 10.85 16.40 4.86
CA ALA A 160 10.85 17.69 4.18
C ALA A 160 12.24 18.16 3.72
N THR A 161 13.30 17.63 4.34
CA THR A 161 14.68 18.03 4.06
C THR A 161 15.51 16.94 3.39
N ASP A 162 14.90 15.81 2.99
CA ASP A 162 15.60 14.70 2.33
C ASP A 162 16.25 15.13 1.01
N SER A 163 17.53 15.46 1.10
CA SER A 163 18.31 16.10 0.06
C SER A 163 18.60 15.21 -1.16
N LEU A 164 18.50 13.89 -1.00
CA LEU A 164 18.78 12.90 -2.04
C LEU A 164 17.56 12.04 -2.39
N GLU A 165 16.39 12.34 -1.82
CA GLU A 165 15.14 11.59 -1.96
C GLU A 165 15.29 10.10 -1.60
N LEU A 166 16.13 9.80 -0.60
CA LEU A 166 16.40 8.43 -0.18
C LEU A 166 15.16 7.74 0.38
N LEU A 167 14.30 8.46 1.10
CA LEU A 167 13.04 7.90 1.60
C LEU A 167 12.17 7.39 0.46
N TRP A 168 12.00 8.20 -0.60
CA TRP A 168 11.24 7.78 -1.76
C TRP A 168 11.89 6.61 -2.47
N ARG A 169 13.20 6.67 -2.73
CA ARG A 169 13.93 5.57 -3.39
C ARG A 169 13.81 4.24 -2.64
N GLN A 170 13.78 4.27 -1.31
CA GLN A 170 13.61 3.07 -0.49
C GLN A 170 12.24 2.41 -0.70
N VAL A 171 11.18 3.17 -0.98
CA VAL A 171 9.79 2.66 -1.02
C VAL A 171 9.15 2.65 -2.40
N ALA A 172 9.67 3.43 -3.36
CA ALA A 172 9.15 3.56 -4.71
C ALA A 172 8.88 2.22 -5.42
N PRO A 173 9.70 1.16 -5.26
CA PRO A 173 9.42 -0.13 -5.90
C PRO A 173 8.09 -0.79 -5.48
N ILE A 174 7.60 -0.49 -4.26
CA ILE A 174 6.33 -0.99 -3.71
C ILE A 174 5.20 0.06 -3.76
N ALA A 175 5.48 1.26 -4.27
CA ALA A 175 4.47 2.30 -4.43
C ALA A 175 3.38 1.86 -5.39
N TRP A 176 2.15 2.25 -5.10
CA TRP A 176 1.09 2.24 -6.07
C TRP A 176 1.36 3.33 -7.09
N PRO A 177 0.89 3.16 -8.32
CA PRO A 177 1.24 4.13 -9.33
C PRO A 177 0.71 5.55 -9.09
N ASP A 178 -0.45 5.68 -8.46
CA ASP A 178 -1.00 6.99 -8.10
C ASP A 178 -0.17 7.63 -6.97
N GLU A 179 0.52 6.83 -6.16
CA GLU A 179 1.45 7.32 -5.14
C GLU A 179 2.74 7.86 -5.75
N ASP A 180 3.26 7.30 -6.86
CA ASP A 180 4.42 7.87 -7.59
C ASP A 180 4.08 9.26 -8.14
N SER A 181 2.89 9.38 -8.75
CA SER A 181 2.40 10.67 -9.25
C SER A 181 2.11 11.63 -8.11
N SER A 182 1.50 11.18 -7.02
CA SER A 182 1.21 12.00 -5.84
C SER A 182 2.49 12.50 -5.18
N TYR A 183 3.50 11.65 -4.98
CA TYR A 183 4.79 12.05 -4.41
C TYR A 183 5.47 13.15 -5.24
N ALA A 184 5.47 13.02 -6.56
CA ALA A 184 6.05 14.02 -7.46
C ALA A 184 5.40 15.41 -7.34
N HIS A 185 4.13 15.47 -6.91
CA HIS A 185 3.39 16.72 -6.69
C HIS A 185 3.30 17.13 -5.21
N THR A 186 3.80 16.31 -4.29
CA THR A 186 3.77 16.57 -2.84
C THR A 186 4.84 17.60 -2.50
N ALA A 187 4.43 18.71 -1.88
CA ALA A 187 5.37 19.73 -1.43
C ALA A 187 6.28 19.17 -0.32
N PRO A 188 7.54 19.63 -0.19
CA PRO A 188 8.45 19.09 0.82
C PRO A 188 7.87 19.08 2.24
N ALA A 189 7.13 20.13 2.65
CA ALA A 189 6.52 20.23 3.97
C ALA A 189 5.53 19.10 4.27
N ASP A 190 4.85 18.56 3.25
CA ASP A 190 3.79 17.57 3.38
C ASP A 190 4.31 16.12 3.23
N ARG A 191 5.63 15.96 2.98
CA ARG A 191 6.24 14.63 2.75
C ARG A 191 6.14 13.71 3.97
N GLU A 192 6.19 14.25 5.19
CA GLU A 192 6.01 13.42 6.40
C GLU A 192 4.63 12.73 6.38
N GLU A 193 3.59 13.51 6.13
CA GLU A 193 2.20 13.04 6.08
C GLU A 193 2.00 12.04 4.93
N PHE A 194 2.55 12.35 3.75
CA PHE A 194 2.57 11.41 2.62
C PHE A 194 3.14 10.03 3.01
N PHE A 195 4.30 9.98 3.67
CA PHE A 195 4.89 8.70 4.06
C PHE A 195 4.11 8.00 5.18
N ARG A 196 3.48 8.74 6.08
CA ARG A 196 2.59 8.16 7.10
C ARG A 196 1.38 7.49 6.44
N ALA A 197 0.72 8.16 5.50
CA ALA A 197 -0.38 7.61 4.72
C ALA A 197 0.06 6.40 3.86
N PHE A 198 1.24 6.49 3.24
CA PHE A 198 1.85 5.42 2.46
C PHE A 198 1.99 4.11 3.27
N TRP A 199 2.47 4.22 4.51
CA TRP A 199 2.64 3.06 5.39
C TRP A 199 1.33 2.61 6.04
N ALA A 200 0.41 3.53 6.34
CA ALA A 200 -0.93 3.20 6.87
C ALA A 200 -1.70 2.26 5.92
N ARG A 201 -1.64 2.52 4.60
CA ARG A 201 -2.21 1.63 3.56
C ARG A 201 -1.69 0.20 3.61
N ARG A 202 -0.48 0.01 4.14
CA ARG A 202 0.25 -1.25 4.16
C ARG A 202 0.39 -1.83 5.57
N GLU A 203 -0.30 -1.23 6.55
CA GLU A 203 -0.20 -1.66 7.94
C GLU A 203 -0.89 -3.02 8.16
N PRO A 204 -0.13 -4.03 8.62
CA PRO A 204 -0.64 -5.38 8.68
C PRO A 204 -1.38 -5.65 9.99
N ASP A 205 -1.01 -5.02 11.09
CA ASP A 205 -1.65 -5.26 12.37
C ASP A 205 -1.74 -3.96 13.18
N LEU A 206 -2.96 -3.45 13.30
CA LEU A 206 -3.28 -2.25 14.07
C LEU A 206 -3.10 -2.46 15.59
N LEU A 207 -2.97 -3.70 16.06
CA LEU A 207 -2.72 -4.03 17.47
C LEU A 207 -1.24 -3.89 17.86
N THR A 208 -0.35 -3.72 16.89
CA THR A 208 1.10 -3.64 17.13
C THR A 208 1.59 -2.25 16.79
N ALA A 209 2.32 -1.63 17.72
CA ALA A 209 3.11 -0.45 17.44
C ALA A 209 4.61 -0.85 17.47
N PRO A 210 5.43 -0.49 16.46
CA PRO A 210 5.10 0.21 15.20
C PRO A 210 4.69 -0.72 14.05
N ASN A 211 4.36 -0.16 12.88
CA ASN A 211 3.97 -0.88 11.67
C ASN A 211 5.02 -1.91 11.21
N GLU A 212 4.72 -3.19 11.41
CA GLU A 212 5.63 -4.33 11.14
C GLU A 212 6.01 -4.43 9.65
N ARG A 213 5.20 -3.90 8.74
CA ARG A 213 5.48 -3.95 7.28
C ARG A 213 6.70 -3.13 6.89
N VAL A 214 7.07 -2.11 7.68
CA VAL A 214 8.31 -1.35 7.47
C VAL A 214 9.52 -2.25 7.65
N ALA A 215 9.60 -2.99 8.75
CA ALA A 215 10.71 -3.92 9.00
C ALA A 215 10.78 -5.01 7.93
N GLU A 216 9.63 -5.63 7.64
CA GLU A 216 9.50 -6.62 6.57
C GLU A 216 9.93 -6.06 5.20
N HIS A 217 9.65 -4.79 4.91
CA HIS A 217 10.06 -4.16 3.66
C HIS A 217 11.57 -4.14 3.50
N PHE A 218 12.31 -3.74 4.53
CA PHE A 218 13.75 -3.69 4.46
C PHE A 218 14.40 -5.08 4.42
N GLU A 219 13.79 -6.08 5.06
CA GLU A 219 14.19 -7.47 4.89
C GLU A 219 14.01 -7.95 3.45
N ARG A 220 12.84 -7.67 2.86
CA ARG A 220 12.55 -7.99 1.45
C ARG A 220 13.46 -7.22 0.50
N LEU A 221 13.77 -5.96 0.82
CA LEU A 221 14.67 -5.11 0.03
C LEU A 221 16.09 -5.67 0.00
N ARG A 222 16.61 -6.07 1.16
CA ARG A 222 17.90 -6.76 1.27
C ARG A 222 17.93 -8.03 0.42
N HIS A 223 16.91 -8.87 0.55
CA HIS A 223 16.81 -10.11 -0.24
C HIS A 223 16.74 -9.82 -1.74
N ALA A 224 15.87 -8.92 -2.18
CA ALA A 224 15.68 -8.58 -3.59
C ALA A 224 16.96 -7.98 -4.18
N ARG A 225 17.68 -7.13 -3.42
CA ARG A 225 18.97 -6.60 -3.84
C ARG A 225 20.02 -7.70 -3.99
N ARG A 226 19.98 -8.75 -3.17
CA ARG A 226 20.94 -9.85 -3.30
C ARG A 226 20.64 -10.76 -4.49
N ASN A 227 19.36 -11.03 -4.75
CA ASN A 227 18.96 -12.13 -5.63
C ASN A 227 18.37 -11.69 -6.97
N PHE A 228 17.79 -10.49 -7.05
CA PHE A 228 16.92 -10.04 -8.15
C PHE A 228 17.26 -8.64 -8.68
N ARG A 229 18.52 -8.19 -8.49
CA ARG A 229 19.02 -6.95 -9.12
C ARG A 229 18.91 -7.01 -10.64
N LEU A 230 18.62 -5.85 -11.22
CA LEU A 230 18.74 -5.66 -12.66
C LEU A 230 20.22 -5.68 -13.07
N ARG A 231 20.60 -6.67 -13.89
CA ARG A 231 21.98 -6.94 -14.32
C ARG A 231 22.37 -6.16 -15.57
N HIS A 232 21.41 -5.88 -16.45
CA HIS A 232 21.68 -5.23 -17.73
C HIS A 232 20.83 -3.98 -17.93
N PRO A 233 20.97 -2.95 -17.08
CA PRO A 233 20.18 -1.71 -17.16
C PRO A 233 20.34 -0.97 -18.50
N GLN A 234 21.45 -1.18 -19.23
CA GLN A 234 21.70 -0.62 -20.58
C GLN A 234 21.12 -1.46 -21.73
N SER A 235 20.44 -2.58 -21.45
CA SER A 235 19.81 -3.40 -22.49
C SER A 235 18.71 -2.61 -23.22
N ARG A 236 18.70 -2.67 -24.56
CA ARG A 236 17.66 -2.01 -25.38
C ARG A 236 16.23 -2.44 -25.03
N PHE A 237 16.06 -3.60 -24.40
CA PHE A 237 14.79 -4.06 -23.85
C PHE A 237 14.11 -2.97 -23.00
N HIS A 238 14.88 -2.26 -22.17
CA HIS A 238 14.34 -1.28 -21.23
C HIS A 238 13.95 0.07 -21.85
N TYR A 239 14.19 0.28 -23.15
CA TYR A 239 14.08 1.62 -23.80
C TYR A 239 13.39 1.58 -25.16
N SER A 240 13.25 0.42 -25.82
CA SER A 240 12.65 0.30 -27.15
C SER A 240 11.40 -0.58 -27.09
N PRO A 241 10.20 0.02 -27.26
CA PRO A 241 8.95 -0.71 -27.44
C PRO A 241 9.04 -1.73 -28.58
N GLU A 242 9.70 -1.37 -29.69
CA GLU A 242 9.88 -2.24 -30.86
C GLU A 242 10.71 -3.48 -30.50
N ARG A 243 11.76 -3.31 -29.69
CA ARG A 243 12.58 -4.43 -29.22
C ARG A 243 11.75 -5.39 -28.36
N ARG A 244 10.88 -4.88 -27.46
CA ARG A 244 9.99 -5.73 -26.65
C ARG A 244 8.97 -6.46 -27.51
N ALA A 245 8.36 -5.79 -28.49
CA ALA A 245 7.42 -6.41 -29.42
C ALA A 245 8.06 -7.53 -30.25
N LEU A 246 9.28 -7.30 -30.77
CA LEU A 246 10.03 -8.33 -31.50
C LEU A 246 10.36 -9.55 -30.62
N MET A 247 10.62 -9.33 -29.33
CA MET A 247 10.91 -10.40 -28.39
C MET A 247 9.69 -11.22 -27.99
N SER A 248 8.52 -10.58 -27.93
CA SER A 248 7.26 -11.28 -27.68
C SER A 248 6.97 -12.34 -28.76
N SER A 249 7.34 -12.08 -30.02
CA SER A 249 7.12 -13.01 -31.14
C SER A 249 8.12 -14.17 -31.24
N GLN A 250 9.26 -14.11 -30.54
CA GLN A 250 10.37 -15.06 -30.70
C GLN A 250 10.59 -15.91 -29.44
N ASN A 251 9.72 -16.87 -29.10
CA ASN A 251 9.93 -17.63 -27.84
C ASN A 251 9.32 -19.05 -27.77
N ARG A 252 9.46 -19.83 -28.85
CA ARG A 252 9.06 -21.25 -28.86
C ARG A 252 9.64 -22.08 -27.71
N ARG A 253 10.91 -21.84 -27.34
CA ARG A 253 11.59 -22.56 -26.24
C ARG A 253 10.96 -22.32 -24.87
N VAL A 254 10.51 -21.09 -24.60
CA VAL A 254 9.84 -20.75 -23.33
C VAL A 254 8.50 -21.49 -23.25
N LEU A 255 7.73 -21.49 -24.33
CA LEU A 255 6.45 -22.21 -24.39
C LEU A 255 6.64 -23.73 -24.21
N GLU A 256 7.69 -24.31 -24.79
CA GLU A 256 8.03 -25.72 -24.63
C GLU A 256 8.35 -26.07 -23.16
N ALA A 257 9.18 -25.27 -22.49
CA ALA A 257 9.54 -25.50 -21.08
C ALA A 257 8.35 -25.40 -20.13
N LEU A 258 7.38 -24.53 -20.44
CA LEU A 258 6.21 -24.33 -19.59
C LEU A 258 5.23 -25.50 -19.58
N LEU A 259 5.28 -26.39 -20.58
CA LEU A 259 4.49 -27.62 -20.58
C LEU A 259 4.79 -28.48 -19.34
N ASP A 260 6.03 -28.43 -18.85
CA ASP A 260 6.48 -29.23 -17.71
C ASP A 260 6.07 -28.63 -16.35
N PHE A 261 5.66 -27.36 -16.32
CA PHE A 261 5.24 -26.68 -15.08
C PHE A 261 3.76 -26.90 -14.72
N GLY A 262 2.96 -27.42 -15.65
CA GLY A 262 1.51 -27.60 -15.50
C GLY A 262 0.72 -26.28 -15.48
N ILE A 263 -0.61 -26.39 -15.39
CA ILE A 263 -1.53 -25.24 -15.43
C ILE A 263 -2.01 -24.90 -14.01
N VAL A 264 -1.97 -23.62 -13.65
CA VAL A 264 -2.63 -23.06 -12.46
C VAL A 264 -3.77 -22.15 -12.93
N ALA A 265 -5.00 -22.42 -12.48
CA ALA A 265 -6.22 -21.83 -13.05
C ALA A 265 -6.80 -20.64 -12.28
N GLY A 266 -6.08 -20.06 -11.31
CA GLY A 266 -6.61 -18.96 -10.49
C GLY A 266 -6.32 -17.57 -11.03
N ILE A 267 -7.31 -16.69 -10.93
CA ILE A 267 -7.21 -15.25 -11.24
C ILE A 267 -7.29 -14.48 -9.92
N VAL A 268 -6.34 -13.58 -9.69
CA VAL A 268 -6.34 -12.70 -8.52
C VAL A 268 -7.55 -11.75 -8.58
N PRO A 269 -8.38 -11.69 -7.53
CA PRO A 269 -9.53 -10.79 -7.51
C PRO A 269 -9.10 -9.33 -7.58
N GLY A 270 -9.77 -8.54 -8.42
CA GLY A 270 -9.49 -7.11 -8.59
C GLY A 270 -9.55 -6.68 -10.04
N ARG A 271 -9.33 -5.39 -10.26
CA ARG A 271 -9.08 -4.82 -11.58
C ARG A 271 -7.78 -4.03 -11.52
N SER A 272 -6.98 -4.14 -12.56
CA SER A 272 -5.86 -3.23 -12.78
C SER A 272 -6.35 -2.01 -13.57
N ARG A 273 -5.70 -0.86 -13.38
CA ARG A 273 -5.99 0.33 -14.21
C ARG A 273 -5.57 0.14 -15.67
N PHE A 274 -4.68 -0.80 -15.95
CA PHE A 274 -4.29 -1.19 -17.30
C PHE A 274 -5.25 -2.18 -17.94
N ALA A 275 -6.46 -2.39 -17.39
CA ALA A 275 -7.41 -3.41 -17.86
C ALA A 275 -7.69 -3.35 -19.36
N ASP A 276 -7.84 -2.16 -19.94
CA ASP A 276 -8.10 -2.00 -21.37
C ASP A 276 -6.89 -2.41 -22.20
N GLU A 277 -5.68 -2.05 -21.75
CA GLU A 277 -4.43 -2.47 -22.37
C GLU A 277 -4.19 -3.99 -22.20
N ILE A 278 -4.60 -4.59 -21.07
CA ILE A 278 -4.57 -6.05 -20.83
C ILE A 278 -5.42 -6.76 -21.88
N GLN A 279 -6.62 -6.24 -22.17
CA GLN A 279 -7.53 -6.84 -23.13
C GLN A 279 -7.00 -6.80 -24.57
N ALA A 280 -6.31 -5.71 -24.93
CA ALA A 280 -5.70 -5.52 -26.24
C ALA A 280 -4.39 -6.31 -26.43
N ALA A 281 -3.71 -6.66 -25.33
CA ALA A 281 -2.44 -7.36 -25.37
C ALA A 281 -2.57 -8.86 -25.66
N GLY A 282 -1.56 -9.39 -26.35
CA GLY A 282 -1.31 -10.83 -26.47
C GLY A 282 -0.60 -11.41 -25.23
N VAL A 283 -0.42 -12.72 -25.22
CA VAL A 283 0.43 -13.43 -24.24
C VAL A 283 1.88 -13.44 -24.71
N GLY A 284 2.84 -13.61 -23.80
CA GLY A 284 4.28 -13.59 -24.07
C GLY A 284 5.02 -12.66 -23.12
N VAL A 285 6.11 -12.02 -23.59
CA VAL A 285 6.73 -10.91 -22.86
C VAL A 285 5.66 -9.84 -22.65
N ASP A 286 5.47 -9.38 -21.41
CA ASP A 286 4.53 -8.28 -21.18
C ASP A 286 5.08 -6.99 -21.82
N VAL A 287 4.59 -6.70 -23.02
CA VAL A 287 5.00 -5.50 -23.80
C VAL A 287 4.63 -4.22 -23.04
N ARG A 288 3.71 -4.34 -22.07
CA ARG A 288 3.20 -3.28 -21.19
C ARG A 288 3.85 -3.35 -19.82
N ASP A 289 5.10 -3.84 -19.72
CA ASP A 289 5.98 -3.70 -18.55
C ASP A 289 6.18 -2.23 -18.20
N VAL A 290 5.11 -1.68 -17.63
CA VAL A 290 4.48 -0.37 -17.78
C VAL A 290 5.46 0.70 -18.25
N PRO A 291 5.36 1.17 -19.51
CA PRO A 291 6.00 2.41 -19.86
C PRO A 291 5.39 3.50 -18.99
N GLU A 292 6.23 4.03 -18.11
CA GLU A 292 6.03 5.34 -17.53
C GLU A 292 6.11 6.40 -18.65
N PRO A 293 5.73 7.67 -18.43
CA PRO A 293 5.60 8.68 -19.49
C PRO A 293 6.84 8.87 -20.39
N ASP A 294 8.00 8.36 -19.96
CA ASP A 294 9.32 8.42 -20.57
C ASP A 294 9.77 7.14 -21.30
N SER A 295 8.87 6.17 -21.50
CA SER A 295 9.11 4.92 -22.26
C SER A 295 10.16 3.95 -21.67
N ILE A 296 10.60 4.16 -20.43
CA ILE A 296 11.46 3.23 -19.69
C ILE A 296 10.66 2.22 -18.88
N THR A 297 11.12 0.98 -18.84
CA THR A 297 10.47 -0.09 -18.07
C THR A 297 10.65 0.12 -16.57
N ARG A 298 9.67 -0.29 -15.76
CA ARG A 298 9.75 -0.28 -14.29
C ARG A 298 10.96 -1.01 -13.73
N TYR A 299 11.41 -2.09 -14.37
CA TYR A 299 12.61 -2.81 -13.97
C TYR A 299 13.82 -1.89 -13.86
N ARG A 300 14.01 -1.07 -14.89
CA ARG A 300 15.09 -0.10 -14.97
C ARG A 300 14.91 1.03 -13.98
N ARG A 301 13.70 1.56 -13.85
CA ARG A 301 13.39 2.65 -12.91
C ARG A 301 13.76 2.28 -11.48
N TYR A 302 13.48 1.04 -11.08
CA TYR A 302 13.66 0.58 -9.70
C TYR A 302 14.89 -0.31 -9.46
N GLY A 303 15.61 -0.70 -10.52
CA GLY A 303 16.83 -1.50 -10.41
C GLY A 303 16.61 -2.99 -10.06
N PHE A 304 15.40 -3.50 -10.28
CA PHE A 304 15.03 -4.90 -10.03
C PHE A 304 14.49 -5.57 -11.29
N ASP A 305 14.79 -6.85 -11.45
CA ASP A 305 14.10 -7.66 -12.45
C ASP A 305 12.65 -7.98 -12.00
N GLY A 306 11.84 -8.65 -12.82
CA GLY A 306 10.43 -8.89 -12.50
C GLY A 306 10.22 -9.69 -11.22
N ARG A 307 11.15 -10.59 -10.89
CA ARG A 307 11.09 -11.37 -9.64
C ARG A 307 11.26 -10.45 -8.45
N GLY A 308 12.22 -9.53 -8.51
CA GLY A 308 12.46 -8.55 -7.46
C GLY A 308 11.26 -7.63 -7.21
N LEU A 309 10.60 -7.16 -8.28
CA LEU A 309 9.41 -6.31 -8.16
C LEU A 309 8.24 -7.01 -7.45
N ILE A 310 8.03 -8.30 -7.71
CA ILE A 310 7.01 -9.08 -6.98
C ILE A 310 7.47 -9.41 -5.57
N TYR A 311 8.72 -9.82 -5.38
CA TYR A 311 9.25 -10.21 -4.08
C TYR A 311 9.13 -9.10 -3.04
N LEU A 312 9.41 -7.84 -3.44
CA LEU A 312 9.24 -6.69 -2.55
C LEU A 312 7.80 -6.54 -2.05
N ARG A 313 6.81 -6.92 -2.87
CA ARG A 313 5.37 -6.77 -2.61
C ARG A 313 4.74 -7.98 -1.94
N TYR A 314 5.17 -9.20 -2.26
CA TYR A 314 4.54 -10.45 -1.79
C TYR A 314 5.46 -11.35 -0.97
N GLY A 315 6.76 -11.06 -0.92
CA GLY A 315 7.74 -11.91 -0.24
C GLY A 315 8.00 -13.21 -0.98
N GLU A 316 8.29 -14.28 -0.23
CA GLU A 316 8.54 -15.61 -0.78
C GLU A 316 7.27 -16.23 -1.39
N PRO A 317 7.33 -16.81 -2.60
CA PRO A 317 6.21 -17.56 -3.16
C PRO A 317 5.98 -18.87 -2.40
N GLN A 318 4.74 -19.39 -2.42
CA GLN A 318 4.46 -20.72 -1.84
C GLN A 318 5.18 -21.83 -2.61
N ARG A 319 5.40 -21.65 -3.91
CA ARG A 319 6.15 -22.59 -4.74
C ARG A 319 6.95 -21.86 -5.81
N ARG A 320 8.19 -22.30 -6.01
CA ARG A 320 9.09 -21.85 -7.07
C ARG A 320 9.44 -23.02 -7.98
N LEU A 321 9.23 -22.85 -9.27
CA LEU A 321 9.60 -23.78 -10.33
C LEU A 321 10.69 -23.13 -11.18
N VAL A 322 11.75 -23.86 -11.48
CA VAL A 322 12.88 -23.33 -12.26
C VAL A 322 13.29 -24.35 -13.31
N ASP A 323 13.39 -23.89 -14.56
CA ASP A 323 14.05 -24.60 -15.63
C ASP A 323 15.32 -23.85 -16.00
N HIS A 324 16.47 -24.44 -15.66
CA HIS A 324 17.77 -23.85 -15.93
C HIS A 324 18.19 -23.94 -17.40
N GLN A 325 17.65 -24.88 -18.17
CA GLN A 325 17.98 -25.04 -19.59
C GLN A 325 17.21 -24.04 -20.45
N ALA A 326 15.94 -23.83 -20.14
CA ALA A 326 15.10 -22.85 -20.81
C ALA A 326 15.25 -21.43 -20.24
N GLU A 327 15.93 -21.29 -19.09
CA GLU A 327 16.05 -20.04 -18.32
C GLU A 327 14.67 -19.44 -17.97
N VAL A 328 13.75 -20.29 -17.55
CA VAL A 328 12.37 -19.94 -17.18
C VAL A 328 12.14 -20.23 -15.70
N GLU A 329 11.36 -19.37 -15.07
CA GLU A 329 11.01 -19.50 -13.66
C GLU A 329 9.52 -19.20 -13.47
N ALA A 330 8.83 -19.97 -12.64
CA ALA A 330 7.42 -19.73 -12.31
C ALA A 330 7.20 -19.73 -10.80
N TRP A 331 6.47 -18.74 -10.31
CA TRP A 331 6.17 -18.51 -8.91
C TRP A 331 4.67 -18.62 -8.66
N ASP A 332 4.28 -19.45 -7.70
CA ASP A 332 2.88 -19.62 -7.30
C ASP A 332 2.62 -18.86 -5.99
N TYR A 333 1.61 -17.99 -6.02
CA TYR A 333 1.15 -17.17 -4.90
C TYR A 333 -0.30 -17.49 -4.52
N ALA A 334 -0.62 -17.55 -3.23
CA ALA A 334 -1.99 -17.53 -2.73
C ALA A 334 -2.40 -16.08 -2.40
N VAL A 335 -3.25 -15.47 -3.23
CA VAL A 335 -3.68 -14.06 -3.10
C VAL A 335 -5.20 -13.97 -3.11
N GLY A 336 -5.78 -13.50 -2.01
CA GLY A 336 -7.24 -13.30 -1.91
C GLY A 336 -8.05 -14.57 -2.14
N GLY A 337 -7.54 -15.73 -1.71
CA GLY A 337 -8.17 -17.04 -1.91
C GLY A 337 -7.93 -17.68 -3.29
N SER A 338 -7.29 -16.96 -4.23
CA SER A 338 -6.91 -17.50 -5.54
C SER A 338 -5.44 -17.92 -5.55
N LEU A 339 -5.14 -19.07 -6.15
CA LEU A 339 -3.77 -19.47 -6.48
C LEU A 339 -3.38 -18.85 -7.83
N ALA A 340 -2.40 -17.96 -7.83
CA ALA A 340 -1.94 -17.23 -9.00
C ALA A 340 -0.50 -17.61 -9.34
N ARG A 341 -0.26 -17.93 -10.62
CA ARG A 341 1.08 -18.15 -11.16
C ARG A 341 1.58 -16.89 -11.85
N LEU A 342 2.85 -16.58 -11.62
CA LEU A 342 3.62 -15.60 -12.37
C LEU A 342 4.79 -16.29 -13.03
N VAL A 343 4.97 -16.07 -14.34
CA VAL A 343 6.05 -16.65 -15.11
C VAL A 343 7.06 -15.56 -15.45
N PHE A 344 8.33 -15.91 -15.34
CA PHE A 344 9.47 -15.07 -15.67
C PHE A 344 10.36 -15.77 -16.68
N ALA A 345 10.83 -15.03 -17.67
CA ALA A 345 11.78 -15.52 -18.66
C ALA A 345 12.84 -14.46 -18.96
N ARG A 346 13.95 -14.89 -19.54
CA ARG A 346 15.05 -14.00 -19.92
C ARG A 346 14.65 -13.00 -21.01
N ALA A 347 15.02 -11.75 -20.80
CA ALA A 347 14.81 -10.63 -21.73
C ALA A 347 15.76 -10.64 -22.94
N SER A 348 16.61 -11.65 -23.10
CA SER A 348 17.29 -11.98 -24.36
C SER A 348 17.76 -13.44 -24.34
N SER A 349 18.04 -14.00 -25.52
CA SER A 349 18.65 -15.33 -25.66
C SER A 349 20.11 -15.40 -25.21
N ASP A 350 20.70 -14.26 -24.83
CA ASP A 350 22.08 -14.22 -24.34
C ASP A 350 22.07 -14.61 -22.87
N SER A 351 22.91 -15.59 -22.53
CA SER A 351 23.06 -16.07 -21.15
C SER A 351 23.36 -14.88 -20.22
N GLY A 352 22.53 -14.69 -19.21
CA GLY A 352 22.72 -13.66 -18.18
C GLY A 352 21.79 -12.45 -18.24
N SER A 353 20.93 -12.31 -19.26
CA SER A 353 19.97 -11.21 -19.38
C SER A 353 18.95 -11.13 -18.22
N ASP A 354 18.21 -10.03 -18.09
CA ASP A 354 17.29 -9.83 -16.97
C ASP A 354 16.03 -10.73 -17.05
N MET A 355 15.50 -11.17 -15.90
CA MET A 355 14.25 -11.93 -15.87
C MET A 355 13.06 -10.98 -15.89
N VAL A 356 12.22 -11.07 -16.90
CA VAL A 356 11.05 -10.20 -17.10
C VAL A 356 9.78 -11.03 -17.04
N PHE A 357 8.64 -10.39 -16.77
CA PHE A 357 7.34 -11.05 -16.80
C PHE A 357 7.09 -11.64 -18.18
N TYR A 358 6.65 -12.89 -18.17
CA TYR A 358 6.31 -13.66 -19.37
C TYR A 358 4.95 -14.34 -19.20
N PRO A 359 3.85 -13.58 -19.03
CA PRO A 359 2.52 -14.15 -18.89
C PRO A 359 2.11 -14.96 -20.12
N THR A 360 1.68 -16.19 -19.88
CA THR A 360 1.35 -17.18 -20.93
C THR A 360 -0.14 -17.37 -21.16
N SER A 361 -0.94 -16.77 -20.29
CA SER A 361 -2.38 -16.66 -20.43
C SER A 361 -2.84 -15.24 -20.12
N ARG A 362 -4.05 -14.88 -20.57
CA ARG A 362 -4.69 -13.61 -20.17
C ARG A 362 -4.92 -13.54 -18.66
N GLY A 363 -5.11 -14.68 -17.99
CA GLY A 363 -5.20 -14.75 -16.54
C GLY A 363 -3.89 -14.39 -15.85
N GLU A 364 -2.75 -14.90 -16.35
CA GLU A 364 -1.44 -14.53 -15.82
C GLU A 364 -1.09 -13.06 -16.09
N LEU A 365 -1.45 -12.54 -17.27
CA LEU A 365 -1.28 -11.14 -17.62
C LEU A 365 -2.06 -10.21 -16.66
N HIS A 366 -3.28 -10.61 -16.32
CA HIS A 366 -4.08 -9.94 -15.29
C HIS A 366 -3.44 -10.05 -13.90
N ASN A 367 -2.97 -11.23 -13.52
CA ASN A 367 -2.34 -11.48 -12.22
C ASN A 367 -1.10 -10.59 -12.03
N VAL A 368 -0.20 -10.52 -13.04
CA VAL A 368 0.97 -9.64 -13.04
C VAL A 368 0.55 -8.20 -12.79
N ALA A 369 -0.43 -7.69 -13.56
CA ALA A 369 -0.86 -6.31 -13.45
C ALA A 369 -1.47 -5.98 -12.07
N VAL A 370 -2.36 -6.83 -11.56
CA VAL A 370 -2.96 -6.63 -10.23
C VAL A 370 -1.93 -6.74 -9.11
N MET A 371 -0.99 -7.68 -9.22
CA MET A 371 0.04 -7.86 -8.20
C MET A 371 1.10 -6.75 -8.23
N LEU A 372 1.41 -6.16 -9.37
CA LEU A 372 2.29 -4.97 -9.44
C LEU A 372 1.65 -3.70 -8.85
N GLU A 373 0.32 -3.67 -8.71
CA GLU A 373 -0.43 -2.52 -8.18
C GLU A 373 -0.86 -2.73 -6.74
N ARG A 374 -0.50 -3.86 -6.12
CA ARG A 374 -0.90 -4.21 -4.75
C ARG A 374 0.31 -4.59 -3.92
N ASP A 375 0.07 -4.69 -2.63
CA ASP A 375 1.05 -5.10 -1.63
C ASP A 375 0.41 -6.15 -0.71
N ALA A 376 1.22 -7.10 -0.25
CA ALA A 376 0.81 -8.10 0.70
C ALA A 376 1.79 -8.15 1.87
N THR A 377 1.25 -8.37 3.06
CA THR A 377 2.03 -8.61 4.27
C THR A 377 2.20 -10.10 4.53
N SER A 378 3.33 -10.49 5.14
CA SER A 378 3.52 -11.84 5.69
C SER A 378 2.64 -12.13 6.91
N VAL A 379 2.08 -11.10 7.56
CA VAL A 379 1.16 -11.28 8.68
C VAL A 379 -0.21 -11.68 8.15
N ALA A 380 -0.45 -12.99 8.12
CA ALA A 380 -1.69 -13.56 7.61
C ALA A 380 -2.87 -13.31 8.56
N ALA A 381 -4.03 -12.95 7.99
CA ALA A 381 -5.31 -12.91 8.67
C ALA A 381 -6.11 -14.16 8.28
N ASN A 382 -6.15 -15.14 9.18
CA ASN A 382 -6.66 -16.49 8.90
C ASN A 382 -8.07 -16.71 9.44
N GLN A 383 -8.78 -15.63 9.74
CA GLN A 383 -10.13 -15.65 10.31
C GLN A 383 -10.97 -14.56 9.66
N ASP A 384 -12.16 -14.94 9.21
CA ASP A 384 -13.17 -13.99 8.75
C ASP A 384 -13.62 -13.11 9.92
N VAL A 385 -13.74 -11.81 9.66
CA VAL A 385 -14.21 -10.83 10.63
C VAL A 385 -15.53 -10.25 10.16
N PHE A 386 -16.49 -10.21 11.07
CA PHE A 386 -17.75 -9.51 10.86
C PHE A 386 -17.74 -8.23 11.68
N VAL A 387 -17.85 -7.10 10.97
CA VAL A 387 -17.82 -5.76 11.55
C VAL A 387 -19.10 -5.05 11.15
N TRP A 388 -19.66 -4.29 12.08
CA TRP A 388 -20.75 -3.36 11.79
C TRP A 388 -20.32 -1.93 12.14
N ALA A 389 -20.92 -0.96 11.44
CA ALA A 389 -20.76 0.46 11.72
C ALA A 389 -22.13 1.08 12.02
N ALA A 390 -22.20 1.95 13.03
CA ALA A 390 -23.43 2.66 13.39
C ALA A 390 -23.15 4.15 13.60
N PHE A 391 -24.05 5.00 13.12
CA PHE A 391 -23.89 6.45 13.08
C PHE A 391 -24.91 7.14 13.98
N PHE A 392 -24.41 8.01 14.85
CA PHE A 392 -25.19 8.86 15.74
C PHE A 392 -24.74 10.31 15.60
N ARG A 393 -25.61 11.25 15.99
CA ARG A 393 -25.24 12.66 15.96
C ARG A 393 -24.20 12.92 17.05
N GLY A 394 -23.12 13.62 16.70
CA GLY A 394 -22.08 14.04 17.62
C GLY A 394 -22.53 15.17 18.57
N VAL A 395 -21.62 15.57 19.45
CA VAL A 395 -21.86 16.63 20.43
C VAL A 395 -21.86 18.00 19.75
N LEU A 396 -20.89 18.24 18.87
CA LEU A 396 -20.80 19.49 18.11
C LEU A 396 -21.57 19.39 16.79
N GLU A 397 -21.89 20.56 16.24
CA GLU A 397 -22.59 20.64 14.96
C GLU A 397 -21.71 20.14 13.82
N GLY A 398 -22.26 19.27 12.97
CA GLY A 398 -21.54 18.65 11.85
C GLY A 398 -20.83 17.34 12.20
N GLU A 399 -20.57 17.06 13.47
CA GLU A 399 -19.94 15.83 13.93
C GLU A 399 -20.93 14.67 14.04
N GLN A 400 -20.43 13.46 13.80
CA GLN A 400 -21.11 12.19 13.98
C GLN A 400 -20.28 11.31 14.92
N SER A 401 -20.95 10.64 15.86
CA SER A 401 -20.35 9.54 16.61
C SER A 401 -20.49 8.25 15.81
N VAL A 402 -19.36 7.66 15.44
CA VAL A 402 -19.28 6.46 14.61
C VAL A 402 -18.81 5.30 15.46
N TYR A 403 -19.70 4.34 15.67
CA TYR A 403 -19.41 3.11 16.41
C TYR A 403 -18.97 2.04 15.42
N VAL A 404 -17.85 1.39 15.70
CA VAL A 404 -17.32 0.25 14.94
C VAL A 404 -17.30 -0.95 15.87
N GLY A 405 -18.23 -1.88 15.66
CA GLY A 405 -18.38 -3.06 16.50
C GLY A 405 -17.88 -4.33 15.83
N VAL A 406 -17.26 -5.18 16.65
CA VAL A 406 -16.70 -6.47 16.23
C VAL A 406 -16.66 -7.40 17.44
N MET A 407 -16.83 -8.71 17.22
CA MET A 407 -16.67 -9.71 18.27
C MET A 407 -15.27 -10.32 18.23
N ALA A 408 -14.48 -10.06 19.27
CA ALA A 408 -13.12 -10.57 19.43
C ALA A 408 -12.68 -10.47 20.90
N ASP A 409 -11.62 -11.19 21.28
CA ASP A 409 -11.01 -11.10 22.62
C ASP A 409 -10.29 -9.76 22.79
N THR A 410 -9.69 -9.25 21.71
CA THR A 410 -9.20 -7.88 21.58
C THR A 410 -9.30 -7.44 20.12
N SER A 411 -9.39 -6.13 19.91
CA SER A 411 -9.46 -5.54 18.59
C SER A 411 -8.80 -4.17 18.55
N ALA A 412 -8.38 -3.75 17.37
CA ALA A 412 -8.00 -2.39 17.09
C ALA A 412 -8.84 -1.89 15.92
N ALA A 413 -9.27 -0.64 15.97
CA ALA A 413 -9.89 0.04 14.85
C ALA A 413 -9.14 1.33 14.56
N ALA A 414 -8.91 1.62 13.29
CA ALA A 414 -8.38 2.88 12.81
C ALA A 414 -9.28 3.44 11.71
N VAL A 415 -9.37 4.75 11.64
CA VAL A 415 -10.11 5.47 10.62
C VAL A 415 -9.14 6.37 9.87
N TRP A 416 -9.17 6.28 8.55
CA TRP A 416 -8.44 7.17 7.67
C TRP A 416 -9.41 7.91 6.74
N ASP A 417 -9.04 9.11 6.34
CA ASP A 417 -9.74 9.84 5.27
C ASP A 417 -9.42 9.23 3.89
N ASP A 418 -9.84 9.92 2.83
CA ASP A 418 -9.60 9.52 1.44
C ASP A 418 -8.13 9.58 1.03
N GLU A 419 -7.34 10.44 1.67
CA GLU A 419 -5.89 10.55 1.50
C GLU A 419 -5.10 9.54 2.34
N TRP A 420 -5.79 8.71 3.13
CA TRP A 420 -5.24 7.77 4.10
C TRP A 420 -4.48 8.41 5.27
N ILE A 421 -4.81 9.65 5.60
CA ILE A 421 -4.35 10.30 6.82
C ILE A 421 -5.16 9.73 7.98
N GLU A 422 -4.48 9.30 9.05
CA GLU A 422 -5.14 8.69 10.21
C GLU A 422 -5.88 9.75 11.01
N VAL A 423 -7.21 9.65 11.03
CA VAL A 423 -8.10 10.51 11.82
C VAL A 423 -8.13 10.07 13.28
N GLY A 424 -8.03 8.76 13.51
CA GLY A 424 -7.94 8.22 14.86
C GLY A 424 -7.79 6.71 14.89
N ARG A 425 -7.29 6.21 16.02
CA ARG A 425 -7.10 4.78 16.30
C ARG A 425 -7.45 4.46 17.74
N HIS A 426 -8.11 3.34 17.93
CA HIS A 426 -8.44 2.77 19.23
C HIS A 426 -8.01 1.31 19.31
N VAL A 427 -7.58 0.88 20.49
CA VAL A 427 -7.17 -0.50 20.78
C VAL A 427 -7.88 -0.94 22.06
N GLY A 428 -8.47 -2.14 22.05
CA GLY A 428 -9.15 -2.72 23.19
C GLY A 428 -10.42 -3.51 22.80
N LEU A 429 -11.37 -3.54 23.73
CA LEU A 429 -12.67 -4.15 23.51
C LEU A 429 -13.57 -3.23 22.67
N ALA A 430 -14.24 -3.81 21.69
CA ALA A 430 -15.23 -3.13 20.86
C ALA A 430 -16.53 -2.85 21.66
N PRO A 431 -17.38 -1.91 21.22
CA PRO A 431 -17.25 -1.08 20.02
C PRO A 431 -16.24 0.06 20.19
N HIS A 432 -15.52 0.36 19.11
CA HIS A 432 -14.65 1.54 19.04
C HIS A 432 -15.48 2.75 18.59
N VAL A 433 -15.31 3.91 19.22
CA VAL A 433 -16.13 5.09 18.95
C VAL A 433 -15.27 6.23 18.45
N PHE A 434 -15.57 6.72 17.26
CA PHE A 434 -14.88 7.84 16.62
C PHE A 434 -15.82 9.05 16.50
N THR A 435 -15.23 10.25 16.46
CA THR A 435 -15.96 11.49 16.13
C THR A 435 -15.51 11.95 14.76
N LEU A 436 -16.40 11.89 13.77
CA LEU A 436 -16.10 12.14 12.37
C LEU A 436 -17.05 13.17 11.77
N ALA A 437 -16.58 13.92 10.77
CA ALA A 437 -17.46 14.74 9.94
C ALA A 437 -18.20 13.87 8.90
N ARG A 438 -19.12 14.48 8.14
CA ARG A 438 -19.72 13.79 6.98
C ARG A 438 -18.65 13.50 5.92
N GLY A 439 -18.79 12.38 5.23
CA GLY A 439 -17.96 12.05 4.06
C GLY A 439 -17.44 10.62 4.05
N PRO A 440 -16.64 10.27 3.04
CA PRO A 440 -16.05 8.96 2.89
C PRO A 440 -14.87 8.79 3.86
N TYR A 441 -14.75 7.61 4.45
CA TYR A 441 -13.60 7.21 5.25
C TYR A 441 -13.26 5.74 4.99
N THR A 442 -12.00 5.37 5.17
CA THR A 442 -11.59 3.98 5.26
C THR A 442 -11.49 3.56 6.72
N VAL A 443 -12.23 2.52 7.10
CA VAL A 443 -12.13 1.89 8.42
C VAL A 443 -11.30 0.62 8.30
N GLY A 444 -10.30 0.49 9.16
CA GLY A 444 -9.57 -0.75 9.38
C GLY A 444 -9.90 -1.35 10.72
N VAL A 445 -10.11 -2.65 10.76
CA VAL A 445 -10.30 -3.41 12.00
C VAL A 445 -9.39 -4.63 11.97
N ASP A 446 -8.57 -4.79 12.99
CA ASP A 446 -7.78 -6.00 13.24
C ASP A 446 -8.19 -6.63 14.57
N THR A 447 -8.30 -7.95 14.60
CA THR A 447 -8.83 -8.69 15.76
C THR A 447 -7.93 -9.83 16.17
N ARG A 448 -7.98 -10.16 17.48
CA ARG A 448 -7.55 -11.45 18.01
C ARG A 448 -8.71 -12.16 18.66
N HIS A 449 -8.99 -13.37 18.21
CA HIS A 449 -9.99 -14.23 18.84
C HIS A 449 -9.50 -15.68 18.80
N ASN A 450 -9.44 -16.33 19.97
CA ASN A 450 -8.93 -17.70 20.12
C ASN A 450 -7.53 -17.90 19.47
N GLY A 451 -6.64 -16.91 19.63
CA GLY A 451 -5.29 -16.92 19.06
C GLY A 451 -5.21 -16.72 17.54
N LYS A 452 -6.34 -16.59 16.83
CA LYS A 452 -6.39 -16.32 15.40
C LYS A 452 -6.46 -14.81 15.12
N ARG A 453 -5.97 -14.41 13.95
CA ARG A 453 -5.98 -13.02 13.47
C ARG A 453 -7.07 -12.83 12.45
N GLY A 454 -7.86 -11.78 12.61
CA GLY A 454 -8.79 -11.30 11.61
C GLY A 454 -8.45 -9.89 11.17
N ARG A 455 -8.74 -9.56 9.90
CA ARG A 455 -8.48 -8.24 9.30
C ARG A 455 -9.63 -7.85 8.39
N LEU A 456 -10.09 -6.60 8.53
CA LEU A 456 -10.99 -5.94 7.60
C LEU A 456 -10.43 -4.55 7.25
N ARG A 457 -10.53 -4.17 5.99
CA ARG A 457 -10.38 -2.79 5.51
C ARG A 457 -11.59 -2.50 4.63
N ALA A 458 -12.37 -1.48 4.96
CA ALA A 458 -13.61 -1.16 4.26
C ALA A 458 -13.87 0.34 4.21
N THR A 459 -14.41 0.83 3.10
CA THR A 459 -14.88 2.22 3.00
C THR A 459 -16.27 2.34 3.64
N ILE A 460 -16.46 3.39 4.43
CA ILE A 460 -17.75 3.81 4.98
C ILE A 460 -18.08 5.21 4.51
N GLU A 461 -19.38 5.51 4.37
CA GLU A 461 -19.86 6.87 4.12
C GLU A 461 -20.53 7.38 5.39
N VAL A 462 -19.95 8.37 6.04
CA VAL A 462 -20.51 8.96 7.25
C VAL A 462 -21.64 9.92 6.86
N PRO A 463 -22.90 9.63 7.26
CA PRO A 463 -24.05 10.43 6.84
C PRO A 463 -24.07 11.77 7.56
N THR A 464 -24.94 12.69 7.11
CA THR A 464 -25.19 13.92 7.88
C THR A 464 -26.50 13.86 8.65
N LEU A 465 -26.41 13.96 9.98
CA LEU A 465 -27.56 14.01 10.89
C LEU A 465 -27.79 15.47 11.35
N TRP A 466 -28.22 16.33 10.42
CA TRP A 466 -28.42 17.78 10.61
C TRP A 466 -29.55 18.13 11.60
N ARG A 467 -29.50 19.37 12.13
CA ARG A 467 -30.61 19.99 12.86
C ARG A 467 -31.65 20.56 11.90
N GLY A 468 -32.94 20.28 12.15
CA GLY A 468 -34.09 20.93 11.49
C GLY A 468 -34.91 20.04 10.55
N THR A 469 -34.37 18.89 10.15
CA THR A 469 -35.09 17.83 9.45
C THR A 469 -35.31 16.64 10.37
N LEU A 470 -36.39 15.88 10.14
CA LEU A 470 -36.62 14.63 10.85
C LEU A 470 -35.59 13.61 10.35
N ALA A 471 -34.75 13.10 11.25
CA ALA A 471 -33.68 12.16 10.93
C ALA A 471 -33.56 11.08 12.01
N LEU A 472 -32.98 9.94 11.64
CA LEU A 472 -32.75 8.80 12.52
C LEU A 472 -31.27 8.43 12.54
N SER A 473 -30.78 8.00 13.70
CA SER A 473 -29.51 7.28 13.79
C SER A 473 -29.59 5.91 13.12
N SER A 474 -28.46 5.21 13.05
CA SER A 474 -28.47 3.77 12.84
C SER A 474 -29.26 3.05 13.94
N LEU A 475 -29.88 1.93 13.56
CA LEU A 475 -30.58 1.03 14.49
C LEU A 475 -29.59 0.02 15.07
N LEU A 476 -29.51 -0.06 16.40
CA LEU A 476 -28.77 -1.10 17.11
C LEU A 476 -29.70 -2.20 17.58
N ILE A 477 -29.24 -3.46 17.53
CA ILE A 477 -29.95 -4.62 18.05
C ILE A 477 -28.97 -5.50 18.81
N GLY A 478 -29.21 -5.72 20.11
CA GLY A 478 -28.35 -6.53 20.96
C GLY A 478 -29.13 -7.34 21.99
N VAL A 479 -28.44 -8.25 22.67
CA VAL A 479 -29.02 -9.01 23.79
C VAL A 479 -28.82 -8.20 25.07
N PRO A 480 -29.89 -7.74 25.74
CA PRO A 480 -29.75 -6.94 26.93
C PRO A 480 -29.16 -7.77 28.09
N VAL A 481 -28.39 -7.11 28.95
CA VAL A 481 -27.85 -7.73 30.18
C VAL A 481 -28.94 -7.94 31.22
N ASP A 482 -29.90 -7.02 31.29
CA ASP A 482 -31.08 -7.09 32.12
C ASP A 482 -32.31 -6.49 31.40
N ASP A 483 -33.51 -6.78 31.90
CA ASP A 483 -34.76 -6.23 31.34
C ASP A 483 -35.00 -4.76 31.77
N SER A 484 -33.95 -4.02 32.15
CA SER A 484 -34.04 -2.63 32.64
C SER A 484 -33.97 -1.59 31.52
N ALA A 485 -33.90 -0.30 31.89
CA ALA A 485 -33.80 0.79 30.95
C ALA A 485 -32.40 0.83 30.31
N PHE A 486 -32.28 0.35 29.08
CA PHE A 486 -31.02 0.36 28.34
C PHE A 486 -30.79 1.63 27.52
N GLY A 487 -29.51 1.92 27.26
CA GLY A 487 -29.02 3.04 26.45
C GLY A 487 -28.17 2.62 25.24
N ARG A 488 -27.72 3.62 24.46
CA ARG A 488 -26.93 3.45 23.24
C ARG A 488 -25.72 2.54 23.43
N ASP A 489 -24.86 2.86 24.39
CA ASP A 489 -23.57 2.18 24.58
C ASP A 489 -23.73 0.74 25.07
N GLU A 490 -24.81 0.48 25.83
CA GLU A 490 -25.13 -0.87 26.32
C GLU A 490 -25.58 -1.77 25.19
N VAL A 491 -26.51 -1.30 24.34
CA VAL A 491 -26.95 -2.08 23.17
C VAL A 491 -25.83 -2.24 22.16
N ALA A 492 -25.00 -1.21 21.96
CA ALA A 492 -23.83 -1.27 21.08
C ALA A 492 -22.82 -2.35 21.55
N ARG A 493 -22.53 -2.44 22.85
CA ARG A 493 -21.67 -3.49 23.41
C ARG A 493 -22.26 -4.91 23.27
N ALA A 494 -23.58 -5.02 23.31
CA ALA A 494 -24.29 -6.29 23.20
C ALA A 494 -24.60 -6.73 21.76
N MET A 495 -24.35 -5.88 20.76
CA MET A 495 -24.66 -6.17 19.36
C MET A 495 -23.57 -7.08 18.75
N PRO A 496 -23.91 -8.30 18.30
CA PRO A 496 -22.95 -9.24 17.76
C PRO A 496 -22.39 -8.76 16.42
N GLY A 497 -21.10 -9.04 16.18
CA GLY A 497 -20.40 -8.63 14.96
C GLY A 497 -21.00 -9.24 13.68
N ASP A 498 -21.44 -10.50 13.75
CA ASP A 498 -22.01 -11.26 12.62
C ASP A 498 -23.53 -11.11 12.48
N GLY A 499 -24.16 -10.30 13.34
CA GLY A 499 -25.60 -10.07 13.35
C GLY A 499 -26.43 -11.30 13.77
N ARG A 500 -25.80 -12.36 14.30
CA ARG A 500 -26.51 -13.54 14.78
C ARG A 500 -26.96 -13.36 16.22
N LEU A 501 -28.27 -13.40 16.42
CA LEU A 501 -28.91 -13.18 17.72
C LEU A 501 -29.69 -14.43 18.15
N PRO A 502 -29.64 -14.78 19.44
CA PRO A 502 -30.41 -15.91 19.98
C PRO A 502 -31.91 -15.58 20.01
N ARG A 503 -32.73 -16.47 19.45
CA ARG A 503 -34.18 -16.27 19.33
C ARG A 503 -34.96 -16.41 20.64
N ASP A 504 -34.38 -17.12 21.59
CA ASP A 504 -34.97 -17.49 22.88
C ASP A 504 -34.65 -16.46 23.99
N THR A 505 -33.98 -15.37 23.61
CA THR A 505 -33.67 -14.24 24.49
C THR A 505 -34.44 -12.99 24.08
N SER A 506 -34.59 -12.06 25.03
CA SER A 506 -35.11 -10.73 24.73
C SER A 506 -34.14 -9.99 23.80
N LEU A 507 -34.67 -9.20 22.87
CA LEU A 507 -33.86 -8.35 21.99
C LEU A 507 -34.09 -6.88 22.33
N ALA A 508 -33.01 -6.15 22.62
CA ALA A 508 -33.02 -4.71 22.83
C ALA A 508 -32.74 -4.00 21.50
N LEU A 509 -33.68 -3.16 21.06
CA LEU A 509 -33.52 -2.32 19.88
C LEU A 509 -33.43 -0.87 20.32
N TYR A 510 -32.44 -0.14 19.79
CA TYR A 510 -32.19 1.26 20.14
C TYR A 510 -31.90 2.12 18.91
N ALA A 511 -32.50 3.30 18.84
CA ALA A 511 -32.19 4.36 17.88
C ALA A 511 -32.43 5.74 18.50
N GLU A 512 -31.86 6.78 17.90
CA GLU A 512 -32.09 8.18 18.26
C GLU A 512 -32.86 8.89 17.16
N ILE A 513 -33.89 9.64 17.56
CA ILE A 513 -34.71 10.46 16.67
C ILE A 513 -34.31 11.92 16.85
N TYR A 514 -34.06 12.60 15.73
CA TYR A 514 -33.71 14.01 15.70
C TYR A 514 -34.76 14.82 14.94
N GLY A 515 -34.96 16.08 15.35
CA GLY A 515 -35.81 17.02 14.62
C GLY A 515 -37.30 16.71 14.67
N LEU A 516 -37.77 15.95 15.67
CA LEU A 516 -39.19 15.78 15.95
C LEU A 516 -39.85 17.13 16.24
N SER A 517 -41.02 17.32 15.66
CA SER A 517 -41.82 18.51 15.93
C SER A 517 -42.41 18.46 17.33
N ILE A 518 -42.60 19.63 17.91
CA ILE A 518 -43.16 19.82 19.24
C ILE A 518 -44.53 20.49 19.07
N ASP A 519 -45.54 19.96 19.74
CA ASP A 519 -46.90 20.52 19.77
C ASP A 519 -47.00 21.73 20.72
N ARG A 520 -48.20 22.31 20.84
CA ARG A 520 -48.43 23.46 21.73
C ARG A 520 -48.25 23.14 23.22
N ALA A 521 -48.28 21.86 23.60
CA ALA A 521 -48.09 21.39 24.97
C ALA A 521 -46.62 21.04 25.28
N GLY A 522 -45.69 21.30 24.35
CA GLY A 522 -44.28 20.98 24.54
C GLY A 522 -43.96 19.50 24.32
N ARG A 523 -44.85 18.72 23.70
CA ARG A 523 -44.68 17.28 23.47
C ARG A 523 -44.43 16.94 22.01
N SER A 524 -43.66 15.89 21.78
CA SER A 524 -43.51 15.29 20.46
C SER A 524 -44.45 14.09 20.34
N LEU A 525 -45.23 14.06 19.26
CA LEU A 525 -46.19 13.01 18.94
C LEU A 525 -45.77 12.33 17.64
N TYR A 526 -45.48 11.03 17.71
CA TYR A 526 -45.01 10.28 16.55
C TYR A 526 -45.48 8.83 16.59
N GLU A 527 -45.56 8.22 15.41
CA GLU A 527 -45.70 6.78 15.24
C GLU A 527 -44.32 6.20 14.92
N VAL A 528 -44.00 5.04 15.49
CA VAL A 528 -42.79 4.29 15.20
C VAL A 528 -43.17 2.89 14.72
N GLU A 529 -42.51 2.43 13.67
CA GLU A 529 -42.73 1.12 13.05
C GLU A 529 -41.38 0.40 12.87
N TYR A 530 -41.21 -0.71 13.59
CA TYR A 530 -40.09 -1.63 13.38
C TYR A 530 -40.53 -2.73 12.43
N ARG A 531 -39.78 -2.93 11.35
CA ARG A 531 -40.15 -3.87 10.30
C ARG A 531 -39.02 -4.87 10.03
N PHE A 532 -39.33 -6.15 10.24
CA PHE A 532 -38.46 -7.30 10.03
C PHE A 532 -38.86 -7.99 8.73
N GLU A 533 -38.09 -7.77 7.66
CA GLU A 533 -38.35 -8.31 6.33
C GLU A 533 -37.51 -9.56 6.07
N PRO A 534 -38.13 -10.74 5.82
CA PRO A 534 -37.39 -11.98 5.57
C PRO A 534 -36.49 -11.90 4.33
N VAL A 535 -35.23 -12.30 4.48
CA VAL A 535 -34.28 -12.47 3.37
C VAL A 535 -34.54 -13.84 2.75
N GLY A 536 -35.26 -13.87 1.62
CA GLY A 536 -35.69 -15.11 0.94
C GLY A 536 -37.18 -15.17 0.61
N GLY A 537 -37.93 -14.12 0.93
CA GLY A 537 -39.38 -14.08 0.73
C GLY A 537 -40.14 -14.61 1.96
N GLY A 538 -41.39 -14.17 2.12
CA GLY A 538 -42.21 -14.46 3.29
C GLY A 538 -42.91 -13.22 3.83
N ARG A 539 -43.71 -13.40 4.89
CA ARG A 539 -44.46 -12.31 5.52
C ARG A 539 -43.56 -11.54 6.47
N ALA A 540 -43.49 -10.22 6.29
CA ALA A 540 -42.77 -9.33 7.21
C ALA A 540 -43.46 -9.29 8.59
N VAL A 541 -42.67 -9.16 9.64
CA VAL A 541 -43.15 -8.90 11.00
C VAL A 541 -43.01 -7.41 11.28
N THR A 542 -44.11 -6.77 11.67
CA THR A 542 -44.16 -5.33 11.94
C THR A 542 -44.61 -5.09 13.37
N LEU A 543 -43.89 -4.24 14.09
CA LEU A 543 -44.23 -3.78 15.43
C LEU A 543 -44.41 -2.25 15.39
N SER A 544 -45.64 -1.78 15.61
CA SER A 544 -45.99 -0.36 15.53
C SER A 544 -46.45 0.19 16.87
N PHE A 545 -46.00 1.39 17.22
CA PHE A 545 -46.32 2.06 18.48
C PHE A 545 -46.60 3.54 18.26
N ASP A 546 -47.59 4.05 18.99
CA ASP A 546 -47.81 5.49 19.13
C ASP A 546 -47.08 6.01 20.37
N ARG A 547 -46.31 7.09 20.19
CA ARG A 547 -45.45 7.67 21.22
C ARG A 547 -45.85 9.11 21.51
N SER A 548 -45.77 9.48 22.79
CA SER A 548 -45.96 10.85 23.27
C SER A 548 -44.96 11.15 24.37
N VAL A 549 -43.96 11.97 24.04
CA VAL A 549 -42.82 12.27 24.92
C VAL A 549 -42.65 13.78 25.06
N LEU A 550 -41.92 14.23 26.09
CA LEU A 550 -41.50 15.63 26.16
C LEU A 550 -40.58 15.94 24.98
N GLY A 551 -40.78 17.10 24.35
CA GLY A 551 -39.96 17.54 23.23
C GLY A 551 -38.51 17.73 23.65
N GLY A 552 -37.58 17.27 22.80
CA GLY A 552 -36.15 17.34 23.06
C GLY A 552 -35.33 17.37 21.77
N ALA A 553 -34.06 17.77 21.88
CA ALA A 553 -33.16 17.81 20.73
C ALA A 553 -32.75 16.42 20.23
N VAL A 554 -32.84 15.41 21.11
CA VAL A 554 -32.68 13.97 20.84
C VAL A 554 -33.79 13.26 21.59
N VAL A 555 -34.52 12.38 20.91
CA VAL A 555 -35.48 11.47 21.54
C VAL A 555 -34.96 10.04 21.38
N PRO A 556 -34.57 9.36 22.47
CA PRO A 556 -34.19 7.95 22.40
C PRO A 556 -35.42 7.09 22.17
N GLU A 557 -35.41 6.28 21.11
CA GLU A 557 -36.44 5.30 20.80
C GLU A 557 -35.91 3.90 21.07
N ARG A 558 -36.65 3.16 21.90
CA ARG A 558 -36.22 1.87 22.40
C ARG A 558 -37.38 0.91 22.56
N ILE A 559 -37.13 -0.36 22.26
CA ILE A 559 -38.08 -1.45 22.48
C ILE A 559 -37.34 -2.71 22.94
N LEU A 560 -37.93 -3.38 23.91
CA LEU A 560 -37.56 -4.73 24.31
C LEU A 560 -38.52 -5.72 23.64
N VAL A 561 -38.02 -6.51 22.70
CA VAL A 561 -38.80 -7.55 22.03
C VAL A 561 -38.65 -8.84 22.82
N GLN A 562 -39.77 -9.32 23.36
CA GLN A 562 -39.81 -10.56 24.15
C GLN A 562 -39.53 -11.79 23.27
N PRO A 563 -38.97 -12.87 23.85
CA PRO A 563 -38.69 -14.12 23.15
C PRO A 563 -39.91 -14.65 22.37
N GLY A 564 -39.67 -15.23 21.20
CA GLY A 564 -40.71 -15.87 20.38
C GLY A 564 -41.66 -14.92 19.63
N ARG A 565 -41.50 -13.59 19.74
CA ARG A 565 -42.30 -12.61 18.99
C ARG A 565 -41.94 -12.52 17.51
N ILE A 566 -40.70 -12.89 17.17
CA ILE A 566 -40.19 -12.89 15.80
C ILE A 566 -39.75 -14.32 15.48
N PRO A 567 -40.18 -14.89 14.34
CA PRO A 567 -39.79 -16.25 13.96
C PRO A 567 -38.28 -16.31 13.67
N ALA A 568 -37.72 -17.51 13.76
CA ALA A 568 -36.33 -17.75 13.35
C ALA A 568 -36.17 -17.47 11.84
N GLY A 569 -35.00 -16.97 11.47
CA GLY A 569 -34.69 -16.63 10.09
C GLY A 569 -33.77 -15.43 9.96
N ARG A 570 -33.43 -15.11 8.71
CA ARG A 570 -32.61 -13.95 8.36
C ARG A 570 -33.52 -12.79 7.94
N PHE A 571 -33.31 -11.62 8.54
CA PHE A 571 -34.16 -10.45 8.33
C PHE A 571 -33.35 -9.21 7.95
N ARG A 572 -33.91 -8.38 7.08
CA ARG A 572 -33.56 -6.96 6.97
C ARG A 572 -34.47 -6.17 7.90
N VAL A 573 -33.88 -5.42 8.81
CA VAL A 573 -34.60 -4.65 9.82
C VAL A 573 -34.36 -3.18 9.59
N HIS A 574 -35.44 -2.41 9.61
CA HIS A 574 -35.38 -0.95 9.60
C HIS A 574 -36.46 -0.36 10.50
N LEU A 575 -36.21 0.88 10.91
CA LEU A 575 -37.11 1.69 11.71
C LEU A 575 -37.73 2.77 10.83
N THR A 576 -39.05 2.94 10.89
CA THR A 576 -39.75 4.09 10.30
C THR A 576 -40.36 4.93 11.41
N VAL A 577 -40.14 6.25 11.38
CA VAL A 577 -40.76 7.20 12.29
C VAL A 577 -41.60 8.19 11.50
N ARG A 578 -42.86 8.35 11.90
CA ARG A 578 -43.81 9.33 11.33
C ARG A 578 -44.14 10.39 12.38
N ASP A 579 -43.65 11.61 12.18
CA ASP A 579 -43.99 12.78 12.99
C ASP A 579 -45.44 13.20 12.71
N LYS A 580 -46.32 13.11 13.73
CA LYS A 580 -47.75 13.40 13.58
C LYS A 580 -48.07 14.90 13.57
N VAL A 581 -47.18 15.74 14.10
CA VAL A 581 -47.40 17.19 14.22
C VAL A 581 -47.16 17.87 12.87
N ARG A 582 -46.03 17.59 12.22
CA ARG A 582 -45.69 18.17 10.89
C ARG A 582 -45.82 17.18 9.73
N ARG A 583 -46.31 15.95 9.97
CA ARG A 583 -46.53 14.91 8.96
C ARG A 583 -45.27 14.57 8.15
N ARG A 584 -44.12 14.47 8.83
CA ARG A 584 -42.82 14.10 8.23
C ARG A 584 -42.54 12.63 8.50
N ILE A 585 -41.78 11.99 7.62
CA ILE A 585 -41.38 10.58 7.77
C ILE A 585 -39.87 10.48 7.64
N ALA A 586 -39.25 9.66 8.48
CA ALA A 586 -37.85 9.27 8.37
C ALA A 586 -37.71 7.75 8.51
N GLN A 587 -36.71 7.19 7.84
CA GLN A 587 -36.40 5.76 7.89
C GLN A 587 -34.92 5.57 8.21
N SER A 588 -34.60 4.58 9.04
CA SER A 588 -33.21 4.22 9.32
C SER A 588 -32.61 3.46 8.14
N THR A 589 -31.28 3.37 8.11
CA THR A 589 -30.61 2.36 7.28
C THR A 589 -31.04 0.96 7.68
N TYR A 590 -31.05 0.04 6.72
CA TYR A 590 -31.31 -1.36 6.98
C TYR A 590 -30.12 -2.00 7.69
N ILE A 591 -30.41 -2.87 8.64
CA ILE A 591 -29.43 -3.81 9.18
C ILE A 591 -29.87 -5.22 8.86
N THR A 592 -28.92 -6.14 8.66
CA THR A 592 -29.23 -7.56 8.45
C THR A 592 -28.91 -8.32 9.73
N VAL A 593 -29.89 -9.06 10.24
CA VAL A 593 -29.73 -9.93 11.41
C VAL A 593 -30.21 -11.33 11.10
N GLU A 594 -29.73 -12.29 11.88
CA GLU A 594 -30.17 -13.69 11.81
C GLU A 594 -30.60 -14.15 13.20
N LEU A 595 -31.87 -14.51 13.34
CA LEU A 595 -32.44 -15.05 14.58
C LEU A 595 -32.39 -16.57 14.52
N ARG A 596 -31.68 -17.21 15.45
CA ARG A 596 -31.51 -18.67 15.52
C ARG A 596 -31.92 -19.25 16.85
#